data_AF-A0A3B8K198-F1
#
_entry.id   AF-A0A3B8K198-F1
#
_cell.length_a   1.000
_cell.length_b   1.000
_cell.length_c   1.000
_cell.angle_alpha   90.00
_cell.angle_beta   90.00
_cell.angle_gamma   90.00
#
_symmetry.space_group_name_H-M   'P 1'
#
loop_
_entity.id
_entity.type
_entity.pdbx_description
1 polymer ?
#
loop_
_entity_poly.entity_id
_entity_poly.type
_entity_poly.pdbx_seq_one_letter_code
_entity_poly.pdbx_strand_id
1 'polypeptide(L)'
;MESNTFPAEVIASISHPGESKHFSLSEAKQVLPVLQKITRSAAQELAPLQDQMSSLLDCDPRQEPLREHFEQIVRKWISQVQRLGLRVSGLWEVGFDMGDGYVCWRHPELRLAYFRYYEESFSLRRPLGQVIEEDQPEWAYQ
;
A
#
# COMPACT_ATOMS: atom_id res chain seq x y z
N MET A 1 -1.26 -6.49 -54.22
CA MET A 1 -0.89 -7.29 -53.04
C MET A 1 -0.06 -6.42 -52.14
N GLU A 2 -0.68 -5.65 -51.25
CA GLU A 2 0.01 -5.01 -50.12
C GLU A 2 -1.00 -4.98 -48.98
N SER A 3 -0.98 -6.03 -48.16
CA SER A 3 -1.80 -6.14 -46.96
C SER A 3 -0.96 -5.66 -45.79
N ASN A 4 -1.40 -4.53 -45.25
CA ASN A 4 -0.84 -3.81 -44.13
C ASN A 4 -0.81 -4.70 -42.87
N THR A 5 0.37 -5.14 -42.44
CA THR A 5 0.56 -5.88 -41.18
C THR A 5 0.58 -4.89 -40.03
N PHE A 6 -0.53 -4.78 -39.31
CA PHE A 6 -0.56 -4.14 -37.99
C PHE A 6 0.06 -5.09 -36.96
N PRO A 7 1.00 -4.63 -36.10
CA PRO A 7 1.53 -5.47 -35.04
C PRO A 7 0.47 -5.65 -33.95
N ALA A 8 -0.13 -6.84 -33.93
CA ALA A 8 -0.98 -7.31 -32.87
C ALA A 8 -0.12 -7.83 -31.72
N GLU A 9 0.31 -6.97 -30.80
CA GLU A 9 0.66 -7.39 -29.43
C GLU A 9 0.77 -6.21 -28.47
N VAL A 10 -0.38 -5.64 -28.14
CA VAL A 10 -0.59 -5.01 -26.83
C VAL A 10 -1.70 -5.80 -26.16
N ILE A 11 -1.40 -7.06 -25.82
CA ILE A 11 -2.28 -7.85 -24.97
C ILE A 11 -1.96 -7.40 -23.55
N ALA A 12 -2.79 -6.49 -23.05
CA ALA A 12 -2.88 -6.21 -21.63
C ALA A 12 -3.10 -7.54 -20.91
N SER A 13 -2.08 -8.04 -20.22
CA SER A 13 -2.19 -9.19 -19.32
C SER A 13 -3.09 -8.77 -18.16
N ILE A 14 -4.38 -9.03 -18.31
CA ILE A 14 -5.33 -9.02 -17.19
C ILE A 14 -5.04 -10.30 -16.41
N SER A 15 -4.12 -10.22 -15.45
CA SER A 15 -3.80 -11.32 -14.54
C SER A 15 -5.04 -11.75 -13.75
N HIS A 16 -5.19 -13.07 -13.57
CA HIS A 16 -6.31 -13.68 -12.87
C HIS A 16 -6.31 -13.28 -11.37
N PRO A 17 -7.49 -13.11 -10.74
CA PRO A 17 -7.56 -12.88 -9.30
C PRO A 17 -7.17 -14.17 -8.55
N GLY A 18 -5.88 -14.33 -8.25
CA GLY A 18 -5.37 -15.50 -7.53
C GLY A 18 -3.90 -15.83 -7.78
N GLU A 19 -3.27 -15.29 -8.83
CA GLU A 19 -1.81 -15.31 -8.96
C GLU A 19 -1.26 -14.09 -8.22
N SER A 20 -0.40 -14.32 -7.21
CA SER A 20 0.32 -13.25 -6.52
C SER A 20 1.29 -12.60 -7.51
N LYS A 21 0.81 -11.65 -8.31
CA LYS A 21 1.69 -10.85 -9.14
C LYS A 21 2.56 -10.01 -8.21
N HIS A 22 3.83 -10.36 -8.14
CA HIS A 22 4.82 -9.56 -7.44
C HIS A 22 5.07 -8.25 -8.19
N PHE A 23 5.37 -7.20 -7.46
CA PHE A 23 5.71 -5.89 -7.99
C PHE A 23 7.18 -5.86 -8.41
N SER A 24 7.48 -5.05 -9.41
CA SER A 24 8.82 -4.44 -9.51
C SER A 24 8.90 -3.13 -8.71
N LEU A 25 10.11 -2.67 -8.41
CA LEU A 25 10.32 -1.38 -7.77
C LEU A 25 9.74 -0.23 -8.63
N SER A 26 9.80 -0.37 -9.96
CA SER A 26 9.25 0.59 -10.91
C SER A 26 7.72 0.64 -10.83
N GLU A 27 7.06 -0.52 -10.81
CA GLU A 27 5.60 -0.63 -10.64
C GLU A 27 5.15 -0.05 -9.29
N ALA A 28 5.86 -0.38 -8.20
CA ALA A 28 5.55 0.15 -6.87
C ALA A 28 5.65 1.69 -6.82
N LYS A 29 6.64 2.28 -7.48
CA LYS A 29 6.77 3.74 -7.62
C LYS A 29 5.61 4.37 -8.39
N GLN A 30 5.05 3.68 -9.39
CA GLN A 30 3.90 4.17 -10.15
C GLN A 30 2.59 4.12 -9.34
N VAL A 31 2.45 3.14 -8.45
CA VAL A 31 1.27 3.00 -7.58
C VAL A 31 1.32 3.96 -6.38
N LEU A 32 2.52 4.34 -5.92
CA LEU A 32 2.72 5.20 -4.74
C LEU A 32 1.88 6.50 -4.73
N PRO A 33 1.77 7.30 -5.80
CA PRO A 33 0.97 8.54 -5.79
C PRO A 33 -0.52 8.29 -5.54
N VAL A 34 -1.06 7.18 -6.05
CA VAL A 34 -2.46 6.79 -5.86
C VAL A 34 -2.69 6.37 -4.41
N LEU A 35 -1.81 5.51 -3.88
CA LEU A 35 -1.81 5.10 -2.48
C LEU A 35 -1.71 6.31 -1.53
N GLN A 36 -0.82 7.26 -1.82
CA GLN A 36 -0.66 8.49 -1.04
C GLN A 36 -1.94 9.33 -1.04
N LYS A 37 -2.61 9.46 -2.19
CA LYS A 37 -3.88 10.20 -2.30
C LYS A 37 -4.99 9.54 -1.48
N ILE A 38 -5.17 8.23 -1.63
CA ILE A 38 -6.21 7.47 -0.90
C ILE A 38 -5.95 7.55 0.61
N THR A 39 -4.71 7.31 1.03
CA THR A 39 -4.35 7.31 2.46
C THR A 39 -4.44 8.71 3.06
N ARG A 40 -4.00 9.75 2.35
CA ARG A 40 -4.14 11.14 2.82
C ARG A 40 -5.60 11.52 2.99
N SER A 41 -6.46 11.19 2.03
CA SER A 41 -7.90 11.47 2.12
C SER A 41 -8.52 10.79 3.32
N ALA A 42 -8.21 9.51 3.54
CA ALA A 42 -8.72 8.75 4.69
C ALA A 42 -8.20 9.31 6.02
N ALA A 43 -6.91 9.67 6.09
CA ALA A 43 -6.32 10.28 7.29
C ALA A 43 -6.95 11.65 7.63
N GLN A 44 -7.25 12.47 6.61
CA GLN A 44 -7.94 13.75 6.78
C GLN A 44 -9.39 13.57 7.26
N GLU A 45 -10.08 12.53 6.78
CA GLU A 45 -11.44 12.18 7.22
C GLU A 45 -11.44 11.66 8.67
N LEU A 46 -10.39 10.93 9.07
CA LEU A 46 -10.26 10.33 10.40
C LEU A 46 -9.85 11.34 11.49
N ALA A 47 -9.08 12.37 11.14
CA ALA A 47 -8.54 13.36 12.07
C ALA A 47 -9.61 14.00 12.99
N PRO A 48 -10.72 14.57 12.48
CA PRO A 48 -11.73 15.18 13.37
C PRO A 48 -12.45 14.16 14.24
N LEU A 49 -12.51 12.88 13.84
CA LEU A 49 -13.10 11.81 14.67
C LEU A 49 -12.17 11.45 15.82
N GLN A 50 -10.87 11.35 15.56
CA GLN A 50 -9.86 11.13 16.61
C GLN A 50 -9.87 12.26 17.64
N ASP A 51 -9.94 13.52 17.18
CA ASP A 51 -10.02 14.68 18.07
C ASP A 51 -11.28 14.61 18.95
N GLN A 52 -12.44 14.31 18.37
CA GLN A 52 -13.69 14.17 19.12
C GLN A 52 -13.62 13.01 20.14
N MET A 53 -13.13 11.84 19.75
CA MET A 53 -13.02 10.69 20.64
C MET A 53 -12.06 10.96 21.80
N SER A 54 -10.94 11.65 21.57
CA SER A 54 -9.98 12.00 22.61
C SER A 54 -10.48 13.05 23.60
N SER A 55 -11.47 13.86 23.21
CA SER A 55 -12.10 14.88 24.06
C SER A 55 -13.19 14.33 24.98
N LEU A 56 -13.67 13.12 24.72
CA LEU A 56 -14.75 12.46 25.44
C LEU A 56 -14.19 11.50 26.50
N LEU A 57 -14.92 11.32 27.60
CA LEU A 57 -14.59 10.29 28.59
C LEU A 57 -14.76 8.88 27.99
N ASP A 58 -14.01 7.90 28.49
CA ASP A 58 -14.02 6.53 27.97
C ASP A 58 -15.41 5.85 28.02
N CYS A 59 -16.24 6.21 28.99
CA CYS A 59 -17.60 5.67 29.17
C CYS A 59 -18.70 6.55 28.55
N ASP A 60 -18.35 7.58 27.77
CA ASP A 60 -19.35 8.45 27.14
C ASP A 60 -20.11 7.67 26.03
N PRO A 61 -21.44 7.61 26.05
CA PRO A 61 -22.22 6.86 25.05
C PRO A 61 -22.02 7.39 23.62
N ARG A 62 -21.52 8.62 23.43
CA ARG A 62 -21.17 9.18 22.12
C ARG A 62 -19.89 8.60 21.54
N GLN A 63 -19.09 7.86 22.33
CA GLN A 63 -17.89 7.16 21.83
C GLN A 63 -18.23 6.08 20.81
N GLU A 64 -19.34 5.36 21.01
CA GLU A 64 -19.65 4.20 20.19
C GLU A 64 -19.97 4.58 18.73
N PRO A 65 -20.85 5.57 18.45
CA PRO A 65 -21.07 6.03 17.08
C PRO A 65 -19.80 6.59 16.40
N LEU A 66 -18.90 7.22 17.17
CA LEU A 66 -17.63 7.72 16.64
C LEU A 66 -16.67 6.58 16.29
N ARG A 67 -16.62 5.53 17.12
CA ARG A 67 -15.84 4.31 16.87
C ARG A 67 -16.35 3.58 15.63
N GLU A 68 -17.67 3.44 15.47
CA GLU A 68 -18.27 2.83 14.28
C GLU A 68 -17.88 3.61 13.01
N HIS A 69 -17.95 4.94 13.05
CA HIS A 69 -17.57 5.78 11.92
C HIS A 69 -16.07 5.67 11.61
N PHE A 70 -15.22 5.67 12.64
CA PHE A 70 -13.78 5.44 12.51
C PHE A 70 -13.51 4.10 11.81
N GLU A 71 -14.15 3.02 12.25
CA GLU A 71 -14.00 1.70 11.64
C GLU A 71 -14.45 1.67 10.18
N GLN A 72 -15.53 2.36 9.83
CA GLN A 72 -16.02 2.44 8.46
C GLN A 72 -15.00 3.07 7.52
N ILE A 73 -14.36 4.17 7.94
CA ILE A 73 -13.32 4.85 7.15
C ILE A 73 -12.10 3.93 6.99
N VAL A 74 -11.66 3.29 8.08
CA VAL A 74 -10.52 2.36 8.04
C VAL A 74 -10.81 1.16 7.12
N ARG A 75 -11.99 0.54 7.21
CA ARG A 75 -12.40 -0.58 6.34
C ARG A 75 -12.45 -0.17 4.87
N LYS A 76 -12.98 1.02 4.58
CA LYS A 76 -13.01 1.59 3.23
C LYS A 76 -11.60 1.79 2.68
N TRP A 77 -10.69 2.34 3.48
CA TRP A 77 -9.28 2.48 3.11
C TRP A 77 -8.61 1.13 2.86
N ILE A 78 -8.77 0.15 3.75
CA ILE A 78 -8.22 -1.21 3.57
C ILE A 78 -8.69 -1.80 2.24
N SER A 79 -9.99 -1.71 1.94
CA SER A 79 -10.56 -2.21 0.69
C SER A 79 -10.00 -1.50 -0.54
N GLN A 80 -9.74 -0.19 -0.47
CA GLN A 80 -9.11 0.56 -1.57
C GLN A 80 -7.65 0.13 -1.77
N VAL A 81 -6.89 -0.03 -0.69
CA VAL A 81 -5.48 -0.45 -0.73
C VAL A 81 -5.34 -1.88 -1.25
N GLN A 82 -6.17 -2.81 -0.78
CA GLN A 82 -6.16 -4.20 -1.24
C GLN A 82 -6.52 -4.33 -2.72
N ARG A 83 -7.40 -3.47 -3.25
CA ARG A 83 -7.71 -3.41 -4.69
C ARG A 83 -6.54 -2.95 -5.55
N LEU A 84 -5.54 -2.29 -4.97
CA LEU A 84 -4.28 -1.98 -5.64
C LEU A 84 -3.28 -3.15 -5.60
N GLY A 85 -3.65 -4.29 -5.02
CA GLY A 85 -2.76 -5.44 -4.83
C GLY A 85 -1.80 -5.29 -3.64
N LEU A 86 -2.03 -4.31 -2.77
CA LEU A 86 -1.13 -4.01 -1.65
C LEU A 86 -1.54 -4.72 -0.37
N ARG A 87 -0.56 -5.13 0.43
CA ARG A 87 -0.80 -5.75 1.74
C ARG A 87 -0.85 -4.70 2.83
N VAL A 88 -1.92 -4.68 3.62
CA VAL A 88 -2.04 -3.84 4.82
C VAL A 88 -1.50 -4.61 6.02
N SER A 89 -0.58 -4.02 6.78
CA SER A 89 -0.02 -4.60 8.01
C SER A 89 -0.40 -3.83 9.28
N GLY A 90 -0.90 -2.60 9.14
CA GLY A 90 -1.29 -1.74 10.24
C GLY A 90 -2.02 -0.50 9.73
N LEU A 91 -2.47 0.36 10.64
CA LEU A 91 -3.11 1.63 10.24
C LEU A 91 -2.09 2.49 9.49
N TRP A 92 -2.40 2.76 8.21
CA TRP A 92 -1.53 3.46 7.27
C TRP A 92 -0.20 2.76 6.93
N GLU A 93 -0.02 1.51 7.33
CA GLU A 93 1.17 0.71 7.03
C GLU A 93 0.84 -0.31 5.93
N VAL A 94 1.57 -0.21 4.82
CA VAL A 94 1.37 -1.06 3.65
C VAL A 94 2.68 -1.63 3.12
N GLY A 95 2.58 -2.79 2.46
CA GLY A 95 3.67 -3.47 1.79
C GLY A 95 3.34 -3.77 0.33
N PHE A 96 4.31 -3.51 -0.53
CA PHE A 96 4.35 -3.96 -1.92
C PHE A 96 5.05 -5.32 -1.95
N ASP A 97 4.34 -6.37 -2.35
CA ASP A 97 4.89 -7.71 -2.39
C ASP A 97 5.87 -7.84 -3.57
N MET A 98 7.16 -8.04 -3.27
CA MET A 98 8.22 -8.14 -4.27
C MET A 98 8.63 -9.59 -4.58
N GLY A 99 7.97 -10.58 -4.00
CA GLY A 99 8.35 -11.99 -4.13
C GLY A 99 9.30 -12.49 -3.05
N ASP A 100 10.21 -11.64 -2.57
CA ASP A 100 11.15 -11.96 -1.47
C ASP A 100 10.78 -11.27 -0.15
N GLY A 101 9.80 -10.37 -0.18
CA GLY A 101 9.39 -9.58 0.96
C GLY A 101 8.58 -8.36 0.54
N TYR A 102 8.57 -7.35 1.41
CA TYR A 102 7.77 -6.15 1.24
C TYR A 102 8.63 -4.91 1.16
N VAL A 103 8.53 -4.17 0.05
CA VAL A 103 8.86 -2.75 0.08
C VAL A 103 7.75 -2.05 0.88
N CYS A 104 8.14 -1.39 1.95
CA CYS A 104 7.24 -0.87 2.95
C CYS A 104 7.01 0.63 2.76
N TRP A 105 5.77 1.05 3.00
CA TRP A 105 5.40 2.45 3.07
C TRP A 105 4.47 2.69 4.25
N ARG A 106 4.70 3.79 4.96
CA ARG A 106 3.78 4.30 5.99
C ARG A 106 3.49 5.76 5.77
N HIS A 107 2.23 6.17 5.89
CA HIS A 107 1.89 7.61 5.90
C HIS A 107 2.60 8.32 7.08
N PRO A 108 3.25 9.49 6.88
CA PRO A 108 3.29 10.34 5.69
C PRO A 108 4.62 10.26 4.89
N GLU A 109 5.28 9.10 4.83
CA GLU A 109 6.53 8.93 4.08
C GLU A 109 6.39 9.37 2.61
N LEU A 110 7.38 10.10 2.09
CA LEU A 110 7.31 10.68 0.75
C LEU A 110 7.67 9.69 -0.36
N ARG A 111 8.48 8.68 -0.04
CA ARG A 111 9.06 7.73 -1.00
C ARG A 111 9.11 6.33 -0.40
N LEU A 112 9.25 5.34 -1.28
CA LEU A 112 9.60 3.97 -0.88
C LEU A 112 11.06 3.95 -0.46
N ALA A 113 11.30 3.78 0.84
CA ALA A 113 12.65 3.88 1.43
C ALA A 113 13.03 2.66 2.27
N TYR A 114 12.11 1.72 2.47
CA TYR A 114 12.33 0.60 3.38
C TYR A 114 11.86 -0.72 2.77
N PHE A 115 12.54 -1.78 3.13
CA PHE A 115 12.20 -3.16 2.78
C PHE A 115 12.21 -4.03 4.05
N ARG A 116 11.38 -5.08 4.07
CA ARG A 116 11.42 -6.13 5.09
C ARG A 116 11.15 -7.48 4.46
N TYR A 117 11.76 -8.54 4.97
CA TYR A 117 11.41 -9.90 4.56
C TYR A 117 10.06 -10.33 5.17
N TYR A 118 9.47 -11.42 4.68
CA TYR A 118 8.13 -11.85 5.08
C TYR A 118 7.96 -12.10 6.58
N GLU A 119 8.97 -12.66 7.22
CA GLU A 119 8.95 -13.05 8.64
C GLU A 119 9.23 -11.88 9.58
N GLU A 120 9.66 -10.73 9.04
CA GLU A 120 10.04 -9.57 9.83
C GLU A 120 8.85 -8.68 10.15
N SER A 121 8.82 -8.17 11.38
CA SER A 121 7.88 -7.11 11.76
C SER A 121 8.18 -5.82 11.01
N PHE A 122 7.17 -4.95 10.87
CA PHE A 122 7.33 -3.65 10.20
C PHE A 122 8.45 -2.80 10.83
N SER A 123 8.68 -2.93 12.14
CA SER A 123 9.72 -2.22 12.88
C SER A 123 11.15 -2.62 12.51
N LEU A 124 11.35 -3.80 11.92
CA LEU A 124 12.66 -4.31 11.52
C LEU A 124 13.04 -3.95 10.08
N ARG A 125 12.19 -3.16 9.39
CA ARG A 125 12.43 -2.75 8.01
C ARG A 125 13.78 -2.04 7.84
N ARG A 126 14.52 -2.43 6.82
CA ARG A 126 15.86 -1.94 6.50
C ARG A 126 15.80 -0.89 5.40
N PRO A 127 16.75 0.06 5.33
CA PRO A 127 16.83 1.02 4.24
C PRO A 127 16.92 0.29 2.89
N LEU A 128 16.06 0.70 1.94
CA LEU A 128 15.96 0.05 0.63
C LEU A 128 17.28 0.11 -0.15
N GLY A 129 18.03 1.22 -0.05
CA GLY A 129 19.33 1.37 -0.70
C GLY A 129 20.35 0.33 -0.22
N GLN A 130 20.37 0.04 1.08
CA GLN A 130 21.26 -0.98 1.66
C GLN A 130 20.92 -2.37 1.13
N VAL A 131 19.63 -2.71 1.07
CA VAL A 131 19.18 -4.02 0.55
C VAL A 131 19.54 -4.17 -0.93
N ILE A 132 19.39 -3.12 -1.74
CA ILE A 132 19.75 -3.16 -3.16
C ILE A 132 21.26 -3.32 -3.34
N GLU A 133 22.07 -2.64 -2.53
CA GLU A 133 23.54 -2.75 -2.60
C GLU A 133 24.06 -4.11 -2.16
N GLU A 134 23.51 -4.67 -1.08
CA GLU A 134 23.94 -5.95 -0.51
C GLU A 134 23.43 -7.16 -1.30
N ASP A 135 22.14 -7.18 -1.64
CA ASP A 135 21.48 -8.37 -2.17
C ASP A 135 21.26 -8.33 -3.70
N GLN A 136 21.35 -7.14 -4.31
CA GLN A 136 21.10 -6.90 -5.75
C GLN A 136 19.87 -7.66 -6.31
N PRO A 137 18.68 -7.49 -5.69
CA PRO A 137 17.53 -8.29 -6.05
C PRO A 137 16.98 -7.91 -7.44
N GLU A 138 16.47 -8.90 -8.17
CA GLU A 138 16.00 -8.70 -9.55
C GLU A 138 14.86 -7.66 -9.65
N TRP A 139 13.94 -7.65 -8.68
CA TRP A 139 12.81 -6.72 -8.64
C TRP A 139 13.24 -5.23 -8.55
N ALA A 140 14.49 -4.93 -8.19
CA ALA A 140 15.00 -3.58 -8.10
C ALA A 140 15.36 -2.97 -9.47
N TYR A 141 15.60 -3.80 -10.48
CA TYR A 141 16.14 -3.40 -11.79
C TYR A 141 15.19 -3.62 -12.98
N GLN A 142 13.95 -4.06 -12.71
CA GLN A 142 12.87 -4.25 -13.68
C GLN A 142 11.97 -3.02 -13.83
#